data_AF-A0A967I1U6-F1
#
_entry.id   AF-A0A967I1U6-F1
#
_cell.length_a   1.000
_cell.length_b   1.000
_cell.length_c   1.000
_cell.angle_alpha   90.00
_cell.angle_beta   90.00
_cell.angle_gamma   90.00
#
_symmetry.space_group_name_H-M   'P 1'
#
loop_
_entity.id
_entity.type
_entity.pdbx_description
1 polymer ?
#
loop_
_entity_poly.entity_id
_entity_poly.type
_entity_poly.pdbx_seq_one_letter_code
_entity_poly.pdbx_strand_id
1 'polypeptide(L)' 'FWPLGPFFRKSGAFFIRRSFRGQKFYTDVFAAYIKTLVNEGHNIEFFIEGGRSRTGKLVLPKLGLLAILM' A
#
# COMPACT_ATOMS: atom_id res chain seq x y z
N PHE A 1 -8.91 -3.44 10.41
CA PHE A 1 -9.87 -4.18 9.56
C PHE A 1 -10.36 -5.37 10.38
N TRP A 2 -11.55 -5.29 10.96
CA TRP A 2 -12.21 -6.41 11.62
C TRP A 2 -13.43 -6.78 10.76
N PRO A 3 -13.70 -8.07 10.47
CA PRO A 3 -13.03 -9.28 10.96
C PRO A 3 -11.88 -9.80 10.07
N LEU A 4 -11.67 -9.25 8.87
CA LEU A 4 -10.73 -9.83 7.87
C LEU A 4 -9.23 -9.55 8.11
N GLY A 5 -8.88 -8.68 9.07
CA GLY A 5 -7.49 -8.29 9.32
C GLY A 5 -6.53 -9.45 9.62
N PRO A 6 -6.88 -10.41 10.50
CA PRO A 6 -6.06 -11.59 10.76
C PRO A 6 -5.87 -12.49 9.55
N PHE A 7 -6.87 -12.59 8.67
CA PHE A 7 -6.78 -13.38 7.44
C PHE A 7 -5.77 -12.74 6.48
N PHE A 8 -5.91 -11.44 6.20
CA PHE A 8 -4.99 -10.71 5.33
C PHE A 8 -3.53 -10.76 5.82
N ARG A 9 -3.31 -10.67 7.14
CA ARG A 9 -1.95 -10.83 7.71
C ARG A 9 -1.35 -12.21 7.45
N LYS A 10 -2.16 -13.27 7.42
CA LYS A 10 -1.70 -14.63 7.14
C LYS A 10 -1.50 -14.87 5.63
N SER A 11 -2.23 -14.14 4.79
CA SER A 11 -2.15 -14.27 3.32
C SER A 11 -1.09 -13.37 2.67
N GLY A 12 -0.17 -12.77 3.45
CA GLY A 12 0.92 -11.95 2.93
C GLY A 12 0.55 -10.49 2.63
N ALA A 13 -0.62 -10.02 3.05
CA ALA A 13 -0.96 -8.61 2.92
C ALA A 13 -0.19 -7.78 3.97
N PHE A 14 0.40 -6.67 3.52
CA PHE A 14 1.06 -5.70 4.39
C PHE A 14 0.19 -4.47 4.64
N PHE A 15 0.34 -3.85 5.80
CA PHE A 15 -0.42 -2.67 6.21
C PHE A 15 0.46 -1.42 6.12
N ILE A 16 -0.06 -0.41 5.44
CA ILE A 16 0.63 0.86 5.19
C ILE A 16 -0.02 1.99 6.00
N ARG A 17 0.77 3.00 6.38
CA ARG A 17 0.23 4.21 7.01
C ARG A 17 -0.59 5.00 6.00
N ARG A 18 -1.66 5.66 6.46
CA ARG A 18 -2.52 6.49 5.59
C ARG A 18 -1.84 7.78 5.11
N SER A 19 -0.81 8.25 5.80
CA SER A 19 -0.06 9.48 5.50
C SER A 19 1.42 9.30 5.79
N PHE A 20 2.23 9.84 4.87
CA PHE A 20 3.68 9.81 4.86
C PHE A 20 4.26 11.20 5.18
N ARG A 21 3.39 12.20 5.38
CA ARG A 21 3.76 13.59 5.56
C ARG A 21 4.65 13.74 6.80
N GLY A 22 5.84 14.30 6.61
CA GLY A 22 6.84 14.51 7.67
C GLY A 22 7.63 13.26 8.09
N GLN A 23 7.44 12.11 7.45
CA GLN A 23 8.09 10.84 7.84
C GLN A 23 9.02 10.34 6.72
N LYS A 24 10.11 11.07 6.45
CA LYS A 24 11.06 10.73 5.38
C LYS A 24 11.62 9.30 5.51
N PHE A 25 12.07 8.93 6.71
CA PHE A 25 12.61 7.60 6.98
C PHE A 25 11.62 6.47 6.67
N TYR A 26 10.34 6.66 7.00
CA TYR A 26 9.31 5.66 6.69
C TYR A 26 9.13 5.50 5.18
N THR A 27 9.12 6.61 4.43
CA THR A 27 9.03 6.59 2.96
C THR A 27 10.20 5.84 2.35
N ASP A 28 11.43 6.12 2.79
CA ASP A 28 12.64 5.50 2.25
C ASP A 28 12.68 3.99 2.51
N VAL A 29 12.37 3.57 3.74
CA VAL A 29 12.29 2.15 4.11
C VAL A 29 11.18 1.44 3.35
N PHE A 30 10.01 2.07 3.22
CA PHE A 30 8.90 1.51 2.47
C PHE A 30 9.24 1.33 0.99
N ALA A 31 9.92 2.31 0.39
CA ALA A 31 10.36 2.21 -1.00
C ALA A 31 11.37 1.06 -1.20
N ALA A 32 12.35 0.91 -0.30
CA ALA A 32 13.29 -0.21 -0.33
C ALA A 32 12.59 -1.57 -0.17
N TYR A 33 11.60 -1.65 0.72
CA TYR A 33 10.79 -2.85 0.92
C TYR A 33 10.02 -3.26 -0.34
N ILE A 34 9.32 -2.31 -0.99
CA ILE A 34 8.59 -2.60 -2.24
C ILE A 34 9.54 -3.04 -3.36
N LYS A 35 10.69 -2.38 -3.52
CA LYS A 35 11.70 -2.79 -4.50
C LYS A 35 12.19 -4.22 -4.27
N THR A 36 12.39 -4.60 -3.01
CA THR A 36 12.82 -5.95 -2.65
C THR A 36 11.75 -6.98 -3.03
N LEU A 37 10.48 -6.72 -2.70
CA LEU A 37 9.36 -7.61 -3.07
C LEU A 37 9.23 -7.80 -4.58
N VAL A 38 9.38 -6.71 -5.36
CA VAL A 38 9.33 -6.78 -6.83
C VAL A 38 10.50 -7.60 -7.37
N ASN A 39 11.72 -7.38 -6.84
CA ASN A 39 12.90 -8.13 -7.25
C ASN A 39 12.81 -9.62 -6.92
N GLU A 40 12.16 -9.98 -5.81
CA GLU A 40 11.89 -11.36 -5.41
C GLU A 40 10.76 -12.02 -6.23
N GLY A 41 10.10 -11.26 -7.11
CA GLY A 41 9.03 -11.77 -7.98
C GLY A 41 7.68 -11.91 -7.28
N HIS A 42 7.47 -11.23 -6.15
CA HIS A 42 6.18 -11.24 -5.47
C HIS A 42 5.14 -10.37 -6.20
N ASN A 43 3.93 -10.92 -6.37
CA ASN A 43 2.81 -10.18 -6.92
C ASN A 43 2.26 -9.21 -5.87
N ILE A 44 2.19 -7.92 -6.22
CA ILE A 44 1.70 -6.86 -5.33
C ILE A 44 0.37 -6.34 -5.87
N GLU A 45 -0.69 -6.49 -5.09
CA GLU A 45 -1.99 -5.88 -5.37
C GLU A 45 -2.19 -4.65 -4.49
N PHE A 46 -2.59 -3.52 -5.09
CA PHE A 46 -2.91 -2.30 -4.35
C PHE A 46 -4.01 -1.49 -5.04
N PHE A 47 -4.71 -0.69 -4.23
CA PHE A 47 -5.77 0.19 -4.70
C PHE A 47 -5.28 1.64 -4.69
N ILE A 48 -5.19 2.25 -5.87
CA ILE A 48 -4.75 3.65 -6.04
C ILE A 48 -5.62 4.65 -5.28
N GLU A 49 -6.87 4.32 -4.97
CA GLU A 49 -7.76 5.17 -4.17
C GLU A 49 -7.35 5.23 -2.69
N GLY A 50 -6.59 4.24 -2.21
CA GLY A 50 -6.10 4.14 -0.84
C GLY A 50 -7.18 3.82 0.22
N GLY A 51 -8.36 3.40 -0.21
CA GLY A 51 -9.46 3.00 0.67
C GLY A 51 -10.68 2.54 -0.11
N ARG A 52 -11.72 2.11 0.62
CA ARG A 52 -13.01 1.77 0.02
C ARG A 52 -13.85 3.03 -0.18
N SER A 53 -14.45 3.18 -1.35
CA SER A 53 -15.52 4.16 -1.54
C SER A 53 -16.70 3.84 -0.62
N ARG A 54 -17.25 4.87 0.04
CA ARG A 54 -18.42 4.76 0.92
C ARG A 54 -19.73 5.08 0.22
N THR A 55 -19.66 5.77 -0.91
CA THR A 55 -20.81 6.27 -1.69
C THR A 55 -20.85 5.68 -3.10
N GLY A 56 -19.91 4.81 -3.46
CA GLY A 56 -19.76 4.27 -4.81
C GLY A 56 -19.12 5.22 -5.81
N LYS A 57 -18.77 6.45 -5.40
CA LYS A 57 -18.05 7.41 -6.24
C LYS A 57 -16.57 7.07 -6.30
N LEU A 58 -15.96 7.28 -7.47
CA LEU A 58 -14.51 7.19 -7.67
C LEU A 58 -13.81 8.28 -6.87
N VAL A 59 -12.74 7.91 -6.18
CA VAL A 59 -11.89 8.86 -5.45
C VAL A 59 -10.65 9.13 -6.30
N LEU A 60 -10.13 10.37 -6.23
CA LEU A 60 -8.90 10.72 -6.94
C LEU A 60 -7.76 9.74 -6.58
N PRO A 61 -7.01 9.26 -7.58
CA PRO A 61 -5.96 8.29 -7.36
C PRO A 61 -4.78 8.92 -6.61
N LYS A 62 -4.21 8.17 -5.69
CA LYS A 62 -2.98 8.49 -4.96
C LYS A 62 -1.81 7.83 -5.68
N LEU A 63 -1.05 8.63 -6.43
CA LEU A 63 0.07 8.17 -7.25
C LEU A 63 1.33 7.80 -6.46
N GLY A 64 1.35 7.99 -5.14
CA GLY A 64 2.56 7.80 -4.34
C GLY A 64 3.17 6.40 -4.43
N LEU A 65 2.36 5.34 -4.42
CA LEU A 65 2.87 3.97 -4.54
C LEU A 65 3.29 3.63 -5.98
N LEU A 66 2.60 4.21 -6.97
CA LEU A 66 2.97 4.06 -8.38
C LEU A 66 4.34 4.68 -8.66
N ALA A 67 4.63 5.84 -8.07
CA ALA A 67 5.92 6.52 -8.18
C ALA A 67 7.09 5.77 -7.48
N ILE A 68 6.80 4.77 -6.64
CA ILE A 68 7.81 3.91 -6.02
C ILE A 68 8.13 2.70 -6.91
N LEU A 69 7.13 2.25 -7.69
CA LEU A 69 7.22 1.10 -8.59
C LEU A 69 7.84 1.45 -9.95
N MET A 70 7.58 2.67 -10.46
CA MET A 70 8.22 3.21 -11.68
C MET A 70 9.60 3.78 -11.36
#